data_AF-A0A1N6KTW4-F1
#
_entry.id   AF-A0A1N6KTW4-F1
#
_cell.length_a   1.000
_cell.length_b   1.000
_cell.length_c   1.000
_cell.angle_alpha   90.00
_cell.angle_beta   90.00
_cell.angle_gamma   90.00
#
_symmetry.space_group_name_H-M   'P 1'
#
loop_
_entity.id
_entity.type
_entity.pdbx_description
1 polymer ?
#
loop_
_entity_poly.entity_id
_entity_poly.type
_entity_poly.pdbx_seq_one_letter_code
_entity_poly.pdbx_strand_id
1 'polypeptide(L)'
;MQERQPVWMYLILALLVSLGIVGCATMGEQSQSLVPTQYRTRTGPYAVFSNFPIAADSSAIRSLHSLENDVEANLGVRVNADEPPVEVYILNDRQSFSHFLKFYYPELPPRRAFFLAQGTQRVVFTFMGERLEEDLRHEATHALLNVAYGDLPLWLDEGLAEYFEGADSQRGLNKEHLGRLPKDMAAGWKPDMARLETLTSVRQMTPRDYRESWAWVHYLLNGPNTGKTVLLSYLADLRSDPKAAKLSVRLRDEDGNGARVLLAYLERIRDLPVAVQPTSDATTVRLQDNTLEPTRTAAPQRRSVFTRMRAFFGF
;
A
#
# COMPACT_ATOMS: atom_id res chain seq x y z
N MET A 1 -54.56 -70.79 3.98
CA MET A 1 -54.14 -69.75 3.03
C MET A 1 -53.40 -68.70 3.83
N GLN A 2 -52.08 -68.60 3.67
CA GLN A 2 -51.21 -67.76 4.50
C GLN A 2 -50.44 -66.85 3.53
N GLU A 3 -50.86 -65.58 3.47
CA GLU A 3 -50.23 -64.57 2.62
C GLU A 3 -48.81 -64.28 3.11
N ARG A 4 -47.83 -64.53 2.23
CA ARG A 4 -46.45 -64.09 2.43
C ARG A 4 -46.37 -62.60 2.11
N GLN A 5 -46.20 -61.78 3.13
CA GLN A 5 -45.86 -60.36 3.00
C GLN A 5 -44.47 -60.21 2.33
N PRO A 6 -44.30 -59.33 1.33
CA PRO A 6 -43.04 -59.22 0.61
C PRO A 6 -42.00 -58.45 1.44
N VAL A 7 -41.03 -59.20 1.99
CA VAL A 7 -39.83 -58.72 2.72
C VAL A 7 -39.06 -57.62 1.97
N TRP A 8 -39.21 -57.54 0.65
CA TRP A 8 -38.60 -56.56 -0.25
C TRP A 8 -39.03 -55.11 0.03
N MET A 9 -40.22 -54.89 0.61
CA MET A 9 -40.73 -53.53 0.86
C MET A 9 -40.01 -52.84 2.03
N TYR A 10 -39.49 -53.60 2.99
CA TYR A 10 -38.72 -53.06 4.12
C TYR A 10 -37.26 -52.76 3.76
N LEU A 11 -36.68 -53.48 2.79
CA LEU A 11 -35.32 -53.25 2.30
C LEU A 11 -35.20 -51.95 1.47
N ILE A 12 -36.23 -51.59 0.71
CA ILE A 12 -36.27 -50.34 -0.07
C ILE A 12 -36.44 -49.12 0.85
N LEU A 13 -37.24 -49.26 1.92
CA LEU A 13 -37.43 -48.18 2.89
C LEU A 13 -36.14 -47.92 3.72
N ALA A 14 -35.39 -48.98 4.06
CA ALA A 14 -34.11 -48.85 4.78
C ALA A 14 -32.99 -48.23 3.92
N LEU A 15 -33.00 -48.43 2.60
CA LEU A 15 -32.04 -47.82 1.68
C LEU A 15 -32.33 -46.32 1.45
N LEU A 16 -33.60 -45.90 1.49
CA LEU A 16 -33.97 -44.49 1.32
C LEU A 16 -33.71 -43.65 2.58
N VAL A 17 -33.74 -44.24 3.77
CA VAL A 17 -33.41 -43.53 5.02
C VAL A 17 -31.89 -43.35 5.21
N SER A 18 -31.06 -44.26 4.70
CA SER A 18 -29.60 -44.13 4.79
C SER A 18 -29.00 -43.13 3.79
N LEU A 19 -29.65 -42.88 2.65
CA LEU A 19 -29.29 -41.80 1.72
C LEU A 19 -29.71 -40.40 2.21
N GLY A 20 -30.69 -40.29 3.12
CA GLY A 20 -31.13 -39.01 3.68
C GLY A 20 -30.19 -38.42 4.74
N ILE A 21 -29.34 -39.25 5.38
CA ILE A 21 -28.49 -38.81 6.51
C ILE A 21 -27.08 -38.42 6.04
N VAL A 22 -26.61 -38.92 4.90
CA VAL A 22 -25.30 -38.53 4.32
C VAL A 22 -25.40 -37.23 3.50
N GLY A 23 -26.60 -36.87 3.03
CA GLY A 23 -26.84 -35.68 2.21
C GLY A 23 -26.86 -34.32 2.94
N CYS A 24 -26.78 -34.28 4.27
CA CYS A 24 -26.78 -33.03 5.04
C CYS A 24 -25.39 -32.59 5.53
N ALA A 25 -24.33 -33.33 5.22
CA ALA A 25 -22.96 -32.99 5.63
C ALA A 25 -22.17 -32.16 4.59
N THR A 26 -22.79 -31.78 3.48
CA THR A 26 -22.22 -30.83 2.50
C THR A 26 -23.08 -29.58 2.42
N MET A 27 -23.42 -28.98 3.57
CA MET A 27 -23.61 -27.52 3.58
C MET A 27 -22.24 -26.94 3.28
N GLY A 28 -22.03 -26.64 1.99
CA GLY A 28 -20.79 -26.06 1.50
C GLY A 28 -20.37 -24.91 2.39
N GLU A 29 -19.06 -24.82 2.65
CA GLU A 29 -18.46 -23.57 3.06
C GLU A 29 -19.11 -22.48 2.20
N GLN A 30 -19.88 -21.58 2.83
CA GLN A 30 -20.40 -20.41 2.15
C GLN A 30 -19.22 -19.83 1.40
N SER A 31 -19.28 -19.76 0.07
CA SER A 31 -18.19 -19.22 -0.73
C SER A 31 -17.88 -17.84 -0.17
N GLN A 32 -16.80 -17.72 0.60
CA GLN A 32 -16.50 -16.47 1.27
C GLN A 32 -16.31 -15.44 0.17
N SER A 33 -17.06 -14.35 0.22
CA SER A 33 -16.86 -13.24 -0.70
C SER A 33 -15.39 -12.87 -0.64
N LEU A 34 -14.71 -12.93 -1.79
CA LEU A 34 -13.31 -12.53 -1.91
C LEU A 34 -13.13 -11.05 -1.54
N VAL A 35 -14.19 -10.24 -1.65
CA VAL A 35 -14.21 -8.84 -1.24
C VAL A 35 -14.57 -8.74 0.24
N PRO A 36 -13.66 -8.23 1.10
CA PRO A 36 -13.90 -8.23 2.53
C PRO A 36 -14.83 -7.07 2.91
N THR A 37 -16.10 -7.36 3.21
CA THR A 37 -17.13 -6.33 3.45
C THR A 37 -18.03 -6.62 4.66
N GLN A 38 -17.74 -7.70 5.39
CA GLN A 38 -18.56 -8.12 6.53
C GLN A 38 -18.50 -7.13 7.69
N TYR A 39 -17.34 -6.52 7.93
CA TYR A 39 -17.12 -5.53 8.97
C TYR A 39 -16.70 -4.20 8.35
N ARG A 40 -17.11 -3.11 8.98
CA ARG A 40 -16.75 -1.75 8.58
C ARG A 40 -16.40 -0.91 9.80
N THR A 41 -15.24 -0.28 9.77
CA THR A 41 -14.76 0.67 10.78
C THR A 41 -14.44 2.01 10.12
N ARG A 42 -14.85 3.11 10.74
CA ARG A 42 -14.54 4.47 10.29
C ARG A 42 -13.43 5.07 11.16
N THR A 43 -12.46 5.72 10.53
CA THR A 43 -11.40 6.47 11.21
C THR A 43 -10.93 7.59 10.28
N GLY A 44 -11.01 8.85 10.71
CA GLY A 44 -10.66 9.99 9.85
C GLY A 44 -11.31 9.92 8.45
N PRO A 45 -10.55 10.09 7.35
CA PRO A 45 -11.05 10.01 5.98
C PRO A 45 -11.23 8.57 5.49
N TYR A 46 -10.99 7.56 6.33
CA TYR A 46 -10.94 6.17 5.92
C TYR A 46 -12.26 5.41 6.18
N ALA A 47 -12.61 4.52 5.27
CA ALA A 47 -13.58 3.44 5.49
C ALA A 47 -12.85 2.11 5.42
N VAL A 48 -12.62 1.47 6.56
CA VAL A 48 -11.89 0.20 6.64
C VAL A 48 -12.88 -0.95 6.59
N PHE A 49 -12.67 -1.89 5.67
CA PHE A 49 -13.49 -3.08 5.48
C PHE A 49 -12.67 -4.36 5.66
N SER A 50 -13.27 -5.37 6.29
CA SER A 50 -12.64 -6.67 6.59
C SER A 50 -13.69 -7.78 6.66
N ASN A 51 -13.25 -9.05 6.59
CA ASN A 51 -14.10 -10.23 6.88
C ASN A 51 -13.95 -10.76 8.32
N PHE A 52 -13.22 -10.03 9.15
CA PHE A 52 -12.99 -10.31 10.56
C PHE A 52 -13.09 -9.00 11.35
N PRO A 53 -13.49 -9.05 12.63
CA PRO A 53 -13.60 -7.84 13.43
C PRO A 53 -12.23 -7.18 13.62
N ILE A 54 -12.15 -5.88 13.35
CA ILE A 54 -11.00 -5.03 13.67
C ILE A 54 -11.45 -4.05 14.75
N ALA A 55 -10.81 -4.13 15.92
CA ALA A 55 -11.12 -3.22 17.03
C ALA A 55 -10.82 -1.77 16.63
N ALA A 56 -11.65 -0.83 17.08
CA ALA A 56 -11.51 0.60 16.80
C ALA A 56 -10.20 1.18 17.36
N ASP A 57 -9.63 0.55 18.38
CA ASP A 57 -8.33 0.85 18.97
C ASP A 57 -7.24 -0.15 18.54
N SER A 58 -7.41 -0.88 17.44
CA SER A 58 -6.32 -1.70 16.91
C SER A 58 -5.14 -0.82 16.45
N SER A 59 -3.94 -1.41 16.39
CA SER A 59 -2.75 -0.75 15.84
C SER A 59 -2.96 -0.27 14.41
N ALA A 60 -3.63 -1.05 13.56
CA ALA A 60 -3.98 -0.68 12.19
C ALA A 60 -4.85 0.60 12.12
N ILE A 61 -5.91 0.69 12.94
CA ILE A 61 -6.80 1.87 12.95
C ILE A 61 -6.07 3.11 13.51
N ARG A 62 -5.30 2.95 14.60
CA ARG A 62 -4.45 4.04 15.12
C ARG A 62 -3.39 4.48 14.12
N SER A 63 -2.85 3.55 13.33
CA SER A 63 -1.85 3.82 12.30
C SER A 63 -2.40 4.75 11.21
N LEU A 64 -3.62 4.48 10.73
CA LEU A 64 -4.32 5.35 9.78
C LEU A 64 -4.67 6.71 10.38
N HIS A 65 -5.18 6.75 11.61
CA HIS A 65 -5.49 8.02 12.28
C HIS A 65 -4.25 8.89 12.52
N SER A 66 -3.13 8.29 12.96
CA SER A 66 -1.88 9.03 13.13
C SER A 66 -1.32 9.51 11.79
N LEU A 67 -1.41 8.71 10.73
CA LEU A 67 -0.96 9.11 9.40
C LEU A 67 -1.63 10.40 8.92
N GLU A 68 -2.95 10.54 9.07
CA GLU A 68 -3.67 11.76 8.71
C GLU A 68 -3.07 12.98 9.42
N ASN A 69 -2.86 12.87 10.73
CA ASN A 69 -2.26 13.93 11.54
C ASN A 69 -0.82 14.25 11.09
N ASP A 70 -0.03 13.23 10.76
CA ASP A 70 1.37 13.40 10.34
C ASP A 70 1.45 14.11 8.98
N VAL A 71 0.61 13.69 8.03
CA VAL A 71 0.49 14.30 6.70
C VAL A 71 0.02 15.75 6.82
N GLU A 72 -0.94 16.02 7.71
CA GLU A 72 -1.38 17.39 7.99
C GLU A 72 -0.26 18.24 8.59
N ALA A 73 0.41 17.75 9.64
CA ALA A 73 1.46 18.51 10.33
C ALA A 73 2.66 18.81 9.42
N ASN A 74 2.96 17.90 8.49
CA ASN A 74 4.09 18.05 7.58
C ASN A 74 3.74 18.81 6.30
N LEU A 75 2.56 18.57 5.71
CA LEU A 75 2.21 19.09 4.39
C LEU A 75 1.07 20.12 4.40
N GLY A 76 0.40 20.30 5.52
CA GLY A 76 -0.82 21.13 5.62
C GLY A 76 -2.00 20.53 4.86
N VAL A 77 -1.95 19.24 4.54
CA VAL A 77 -2.99 18.53 3.79
C VAL A 77 -4.07 18.05 4.75
N ARG A 78 -5.31 18.45 4.48
CA ARG A 78 -6.51 17.89 5.11
C ARG A 78 -7.46 17.41 4.03
N VAL A 79 -8.00 16.20 4.21
CA VAL A 79 -9.10 15.69 3.39
C VAL A 79 -10.40 16.18 3.99
N ASN A 80 -11.20 16.89 3.20
CA ASN A 80 -12.48 17.41 3.68
C ASN A 80 -13.48 16.26 3.90
N ALA A 81 -14.40 16.45 4.84
CA ALA A 81 -15.38 15.42 5.20
C ALA A 81 -16.42 15.12 4.10
N ASP A 82 -16.56 16.01 3.11
CA ASP A 82 -17.42 15.84 1.94
C ASP A 82 -16.77 15.06 0.79
N GLU A 83 -15.43 14.88 0.82
CA GLU A 83 -14.75 14.00 -0.12
C GLU A 83 -15.18 12.53 0.11
N PRO A 84 -15.29 11.73 -0.96
CA PRO A 84 -15.45 10.29 -0.81
C PRO A 84 -14.31 9.72 0.05
N PRO A 85 -14.63 8.81 0.98
CA PRO A 85 -13.61 8.26 1.86
C PRO A 85 -12.60 7.44 1.09
N VAL A 86 -11.38 7.34 1.63
CA VAL A 86 -10.41 6.33 1.20
C VAL A 86 -10.91 4.98 1.71
N GLU A 87 -11.29 4.10 0.79
CA GLU A 87 -11.74 2.75 1.13
C GLU A 87 -10.52 1.85 1.34
N VAL A 88 -10.45 1.17 2.47
CA VAL A 88 -9.31 0.34 2.87
C VAL A 88 -9.82 -1.07 3.09
N TYR A 89 -9.44 -2.01 2.23
CA TYR A 89 -9.82 -3.41 2.31
C TYR A 89 -8.65 -4.22 2.89
N ILE A 90 -8.86 -4.78 4.08
CA ILE A 90 -7.88 -5.64 4.76
C ILE A 90 -8.36 -7.09 4.68
N LEU A 91 -7.65 -7.88 3.88
CA LEU A 91 -7.93 -9.29 3.69
C LEU A 91 -7.34 -10.13 4.84
N ASN A 92 -7.88 -11.34 5.04
CA ASN A 92 -7.57 -12.19 6.20
C ASN A 92 -6.08 -12.52 6.32
N ASP A 93 -5.41 -12.73 5.19
CA ASP A 93 -4.02 -13.17 5.12
C ASP A 93 -3.48 -13.01 3.68
N ARG A 94 -2.20 -13.32 3.50
CA ARG A 94 -1.49 -13.27 2.22
C ARG A 94 -2.12 -14.17 1.15
N GLN A 95 -2.65 -15.33 1.51
CA GLN A 95 -3.22 -16.27 0.55
C GLN A 95 -4.54 -15.73 -0.01
N SER A 96 -5.41 -15.25 0.87
CA SER A 96 -6.66 -14.56 0.57
C SER A 96 -6.40 -13.36 -0.33
N PHE A 97 -5.38 -12.56 -0.01
CA PHE A 97 -4.93 -11.43 -0.82
C PHE A 97 -4.47 -11.81 -2.22
N SER A 98 -3.60 -12.83 -2.30
CA SER A 98 -3.08 -13.31 -3.57
C SER A 98 -4.20 -13.88 -4.44
N HIS A 99 -5.17 -14.57 -3.85
CA HIS A 99 -6.34 -15.10 -4.55
C HIS A 99 -7.23 -13.95 -5.06
N PHE A 100 -7.50 -12.97 -4.21
CA PHE A 100 -8.24 -11.76 -4.56
C PHE A 100 -7.61 -11.04 -5.77
N LEU A 101 -6.30 -10.78 -5.73
CA LEU A 101 -5.59 -10.13 -6.83
C LEU A 101 -5.65 -10.96 -8.11
N LYS A 102 -5.41 -12.26 -8.04
CA LYS A 102 -5.50 -13.14 -9.23
C LYS A 102 -6.89 -13.11 -9.87
N PHE A 103 -7.94 -12.99 -9.06
CA PHE A 103 -9.31 -13.01 -9.55
C PHE A 103 -9.71 -11.65 -10.14
N TYR A 104 -9.54 -10.56 -9.38
CA TYR A 104 -10.03 -9.23 -9.78
C TYR A 104 -9.02 -8.41 -10.58
N TYR A 105 -7.72 -8.59 -10.33
CA TYR A 105 -6.63 -7.77 -10.87
C TYR A 105 -5.44 -8.61 -11.37
N PRO A 106 -5.65 -9.60 -12.27
CA PRO A 106 -4.60 -10.55 -12.68
C PRO A 106 -3.38 -9.91 -13.38
N GLU A 107 -3.52 -8.68 -13.85
CA GLU A 107 -2.46 -7.90 -14.47
C GLU A 107 -1.56 -7.16 -13.47
N LEU A 108 -2.02 -6.98 -12.22
CA LEU A 108 -1.19 -6.36 -11.19
C LEU A 108 -0.06 -7.32 -10.80
N PRO A 109 1.15 -6.80 -10.58
CA PRO A 109 2.25 -7.62 -10.10
C PRO A 109 1.93 -8.20 -8.71
N PRO A 110 2.59 -9.28 -8.28
CA PRO A 110 2.49 -9.69 -6.88
C PRO A 110 3.14 -8.60 -6.01
N ARG A 111 2.36 -7.92 -5.18
CA ARG A 111 2.82 -7.02 -4.12
C ARG A 111 2.08 -7.33 -2.82
N ARG A 112 2.41 -6.62 -1.74
CA ARG A 112 1.77 -6.80 -0.43
C ARG A 112 0.54 -5.92 -0.25
N ALA A 113 0.55 -4.76 -0.90
CA ALA A 113 -0.53 -3.80 -0.88
C ALA A 113 -0.59 -3.03 -2.21
N PHE A 114 -1.71 -2.33 -2.41
CA PHE A 114 -1.96 -1.50 -3.57
C PHE A 114 -2.89 -0.34 -3.21
N PHE A 115 -2.51 0.87 -3.61
CA PHE A 115 -3.42 1.98 -3.84
C PHE A 115 -3.90 1.99 -5.30
N LEU A 116 -5.21 2.18 -5.49
CA LEU A 116 -5.85 2.38 -6.78
C LEU A 116 -6.73 3.63 -6.75
N ALA A 117 -6.56 4.50 -7.74
CA ALA A 117 -7.40 5.68 -7.95
C ALA A 117 -8.26 5.51 -9.21
N GLN A 118 -9.57 5.78 -9.11
CA GLN A 118 -10.46 5.84 -10.26
C GLN A 118 -11.51 6.95 -10.07
N GLY A 119 -11.39 8.03 -10.85
CA GLY A 119 -12.26 9.19 -10.68
C GLY A 119 -12.09 9.75 -9.26
N THR A 120 -13.16 9.74 -8.48
CA THR A 120 -13.14 10.18 -7.08
C THR A 120 -12.99 9.05 -6.07
N GLN A 121 -12.89 7.79 -6.52
CA GLN A 121 -12.67 6.63 -5.66
C GLN A 121 -11.18 6.41 -5.42
N ARG A 122 -10.83 6.19 -4.15
CA ARG A 122 -9.46 5.95 -3.67
C ARG A 122 -9.50 4.72 -2.80
N VAL A 123 -8.85 3.66 -3.26
CA VAL A 123 -8.98 2.33 -2.66
C VAL A 123 -7.62 1.77 -2.34
N VAL A 124 -7.45 1.30 -1.11
CA VAL A 124 -6.27 0.60 -0.61
C VAL A 124 -6.63 -0.85 -0.36
N PHE A 125 -5.83 -1.77 -0.90
CA PHE A 125 -5.93 -3.20 -0.64
C PHE A 125 -4.67 -3.67 0.08
N THR A 126 -4.84 -4.42 1.17
CA THR A 126 -3.75 -5.08 1.89
C THR A 126 -4.30 -6.31 2.64
N PHE A 127 -3.49 -6.94 3.49
CA PHE A 127 -3.89 -8.10 4.28
C PHE A 127 -3.28 -8.08 5.68
N MET A 128 -3.91 -8.82 6.59
CA MET A 128 -3.41 -8.98 7.95
C MET A 128 -2.06 -9.72 7.96
N GLY A 129 -1.04 -9.08 8.50
CA GLY A 129 0.32 -9.61 8.60
C GLY A 129 1.24 -8.67 9.37
N GLU A 130 2.48 -9.07 9.56
CA GLU A 130 3.48 -8.37 10.41
C GLU A 130 3.79 -6.92 9.98
N ARG A 131 3.49 -6.57 8.73
CA ARG A 131 3.79 -5.27 8.13
C ARG A 131 2.53 -4.51 7.73
N LEU A 132 1.38 -4.90 8.28
CA LEU A 132 0.09 -4.28 7.97
C LEU A 132 0.12 -2.76 8.18
N GLU A 133 0.64 -2.27 9.31
CA GLU A 133 0.66 -0.85 9.60
C GLU A 133 1.52 -0.05 8.61
N GLU A 134 2.67 -0.60 8.23
CA GLU A 134 3.56 0.02 7.26
C GLU A 134 2.92 0.04 5.86
N ASP A 135 2.38 -1.11 5.42
CA ASP A 135 1.69 -1.23 4.13
C ASP A 135 0.48 -0.28 4.07
N LEU A 136 -0.29 -0.19 5.17
CA LEU A 136 -1.39 0.78 5.28
C LEU A 136 -0.89 2.21 5.17
N ARG A 137 0.19 2.57 5.88
CA ARG A 137 0.69 3.94 5.89
C ARG A 137 1.24 4.36 4.54
N HIS A 138 1.98 3.48 3.87
CA HIS A 138 2.51 3.71 2.54
C HIS A 138 1.38 3.96 1.52
N GLU A 139 0.45 3.01 1.37
CA GLU A 139 -0.62 3.12 0.38
C GLU A 139 -1.65 4.20 0.70
N ALA A 140 -1.95 4.41 1.99
CA ALA A 140 -2.85 5.49 2.40
C ALA A 140 -2.21 6.87 2.21
N THR A 141 -0.88 6.99 2.22
CA THR A 141 -0.20 8.25 1.87
C THR A 141 -0.50 8.61 0.43
N HIS A 142 -0.31 7.67 -0.52
CA HIS A 142 -0.70 7.89 -1.92
C HIS A 142 -2.15 8.32 -2.05
N ALA A 143 -3.06 7.68 -1.32
CA ALA A 143 -4.48 8.03 -1.35
C ALA A 143 -4.74 9.47 -0.87
N LEU A 144 -4.19 9.88 0.27
CA LEU A 144 -4.35 11.24 0.81
C LEU A 144 -3.76 12.29 -0.14
N LEU A 145 -2.56 12.03 -0.67
CA LEU A 145 -1.90 12.94 -1.61
C LEU A 145 -2.68 13.05 -2.92
N ASN A 146 -3.22 11.94 -3.44
CA ASN A 146 -4.04 11.95 -4.64
C ASN A 146 -5.35 12.72 -4.46
N VAL A 147 -6.00 12.64 -3.28
CA VAL A 147 -7.15 13.48 -2.97
C VAL A 147 -6.77 14.96 -2.97
N ALA A 148 -5.63 15.32 -2.37
CA ALA A 148 -5.24 16.71 -2.18
C ALA A 148 -4.68 17.39 -3.44
N TYR A 149 -3.89 16.65 -4.24
CA TYR A 149 -3.06 17.19 -5.31
C TYR A 149 -3.28 16.52 -6.67
N GLY A 150 -4.01 15.40 -6.74
CA GLY A 150 -4.13 14.60 -7.95
C GLY A 150 -2.84 13.83 -8.25
N ASP A 151 -2.45 13.78 -9.52
CA ASP A 151 -1.25 13.07 -9.96
C ASP A 151 0.00 13.87 -9.62
N LEU A 152 0.87 13.32 -8.77
CA LEU A 152 2.16 13.88 -8.44
C LEU A 152 3.27 13.30 -9.35
N PRO A 153 4.41 14.00 -9.49
CA PRO A 153 5.61 13.39 -10.07
C PRO A 153 5.95 12.10 -9.33
N LEU A 154 6.21 11.02 -10.07
CA LEU A 154 6.36 9.67 -9.52
C LEU A 154 7.38 9.60 -8.37
N TRP A 155 8.55 10.23 -8.55
CA TRP A 155 9.58 10.21 -7.52
C TRP A 155 9.12 10.86 -6.20
N LEU A 156 8.29 11.91 -6.29
CA LEU A 156 7.82 12.66 -5.14
C LEU A 156 6.70 11.92 -4.42
N ASP A 157 5.79 11.31 -5.18
CA ASP A 157 4.71 10.47 -4.63
C ASP A 157 5.29 9.29 -3.82
N GLU A 158 6.19 8.52 -4.44
CA GLU A 158 6.91 7.41 -3.80
C GLU A 158 7.78 7.89 -2.63
N GLY A 159 8.48 9.02 -2.79
CA GLY A 159 9.32 9.57 -1.72
C GLY A 159 8.54 10.01 -0.49
N LEU A 160 7.33 10.56 -0.67
CA LEU A 160 6.43 10.93 0.42
C LEU A 160 5.84 9.67 1.07
N ALA A 161 5.43 8.68 0.29
CA ALA A 161 4.94 7.40 0.83
C ALA A 161 6.02 6.69 1.68
N GLU A 162 7.27 6.63 1.21
CA GLU A 162 8.43 6.11 1.94
C GLU A 162 8.78 6.94 3.19
N TYR A 163 8.47 8.24 3.20
CA TYR A 163 8.66 9.11 4.36
C TYR A 163 7.62 8.84 5.45
N PHE A 164 6.36 8.62 5.07
CA PHE A 164 5.25 8.46 6.02
C PHE A 164 4.96 6.99 6.42
N GLU A 165 5.59 5.99 5.78
CA GLU A 165 5.34 4.57 6.07
C GLU A 165 5.69 4.13 7.50
N GLY A 166 6.67 4.81 8.11
CA GLY A 166 7.06 4.60 9.50
C GLY A 166 6.16 5.35 10.49
N ALA A 167 6.19 4.95 11.76
CA ALA A 167 5.49 5.67 12.82
C ALA A 167 6.06 7.09 12.99
N ASP A 168 5.23 8.07 13.39
CA ASP A 168 5.63 9.47 13.59
C ASP A 168 6.87 9.65 14.49
N SER A 169 7.04 8.80 15.51
CA SER A 169 8.21 8.80 16.38
C SER A 169 9.54 8.62 15.63
N GLN A 170 9.51 8.02 14.43
CA GLN A 170 10.67 7.86 13.57
C GLN A 170 10.98 9.13 12.76
N ARG A 171 10.05 10.08 12.67
CA ARG A 171 10.17 11.35 11.92
C ARG A 171 10.63 11.13 10.47
N GLY A 172 10.08 10.09 9.85
CA GLY A 172 10.41 9.67 8.49
C GLY A 172 11.81 9.05 8.30
N LEU A 173 12.52 8.72 9.39
CA LEU A 173 13.78 7.97 9.28
C LEU A 173 13.51 6.53 8.82
N ASN A 174 14.06 6.18 7.66
CA ASN A 174 14.08 4.81 7.18
C ASN A 174 15.47 4.20 7.40
N LYS A 175 15.59 3.34 8.44
CA LYS A 175 16.86 2.70 8.83
C LYS A 175 17.45 1.83 7.74
N GLU A 176 16.61 1.15 6.97
CA GLU A 176 17.08 0.29 5.87
C GLU A 176 17.70 1.14 4.76
N HIS A 177 17.05 2.23 4.39
CA HIS A 177 17.59 3.17 3.39
C HIS A 177 18.92 3.73 3.86
N LEU A 178 18.99 4.23 5.11
CA LEU A 178 20.23 4.73 5.72
C LEU A 178 21.35 3.68 5.73
N GLY A 179 21.03 2.42 6.03
CA GLY A 179 22.00 1.31 6.03
C GLY A 179 22.50 0.92 4.64
N ARG A 180 21.71 1.16 3.59
CA ARG A 180 22.07 0.85 2.19
C ARG A 180 22.87 1.96 1.51
N LEU A 181 22.65 3.23 1.89
CA LEU A 181 23.30 4.39 1.27
C LEU A 181 24.83 4.27 1.14
N PRO A 182 25.60 3.81 2.17
CA PRO A 182 27.04 3.67 2.02
C PRO A 182 27.45 2.72 0.89
N LYS A 183 26.68 1.63 0.69
CA LYS A 183 26.93 0.67 -0.39
C LYS A 183 26.59 1.27 -1.75
N ASP A 184 25.52 2.06 -1.84
CA ASP A 184 25.17 2.76 -3.08
C ASP A 184 26.25 3.78 -3.47
N MET A 185 26.72 4.59 -2.50
CA MET A 185 27.80 5.55 -2.72
C MET A 185 29.10 4.87 -3.14
N ALA A 186 29.48 3.77 -2.48
CA ALA A 186 30.65 2.97 -2.87
C ALA A 186 30.53 2.38 -4.28
N ALA A 187 29.31 2.08 -4.72
CA ALA A 187 29.00 1.65 -6.09
C ALA A 187 28.88 2.81 -7.10
N GLY A 188 29.27 4.03 -6.72
CA GLY A 188 29.32 5.20 -7.60
C GLY A 188 28.00 5.97 -7.73
N TRP A 189 26.97 5.67 -6.94
CA TRP A 189 25.75 6.47 -6.92
C TRP A 189 26.02 7.89 -6.40
N LYS A 190 25.35 8.85 -7.03
CA LYS A 190 25.26 10.24 -6.60
C LYS A 190 23.80 10.68 -6.72
N PRO A 191 23.29 11.53 -5.81
CA PRO A 191 21.97 12.10 -5.97
C PRO A 191 21.84 12.90 -7.26
N ASP A 192 20.70 12.76 -7.93
CA ASP A 192 20.33 13.37 -9.19
C ASP A 192 18.79 13.50 -9.27
N MET A 193 18.25 14.56 -8.67
CA MET A 193 16.82 14.85 -8.69
C MET A 193 16.29 15.06 -10.12
N ALA A 194 17.08 15.71 -10.98
CA ALA A 194 16.69 15.98 -12.36
C ALA A 194 16.43 14.67 -13.12
N ARG A 195 17.26 13.64 -12.89
CA ARG A 195 17.04 12.28 -13.41
C ARG A 195 15.78 11.64 -12.82
N LEU A 196 15.56 11.72 -11.50
CA LEU A 196 14.34 11.19 -10.88
C LEU A 196 13.07 11.80 -11.49
N GLU A 197 13.10 13.10 -11.80
CA GLU A 197 12.00 13.82 -12.47
C GLU A 197 11.81 13.45 -13.96
N THR A 198 12.65 12.57 -14.51
CA THR A 198 12.42 11.97 -15.85
C THR A 198 11.69 10.63 -15.78
N LEU A 199 11.60 10.02 -14.60
CA LEU A 199 10.92 8.75 -14.40
C LEU A 199 9.40 8.99 -14.34
N THR A 200 8.67 8.30 -15.20
CA THR A 200 7.21 8.44 -15.34
C THR A 200 6.46 7.13 -15.12
N SER A 201 7.18 6.03 -14.90
CA SER A 201 6.59 4.72 -14.62
C SER A 201 7.38 3.95 -13.56
N VAL A 202 6.65 3.29 -12.66
CA VAL A 202 7.20 2.39 -11.63
C VAL A 202 8.14 1.32 -12.20
N ARG A 203 7.95 0.91 -13.47
CA ARG A 203 8.82 -0.07 -14.15
C ARG A 203 10.23 0.46 -14.42
N GLN A 204 10.40 1.77 -14.45
CA GLN A 204 11.69 2.43 -14.63
C GLN A 204 12.43 2.62 -13.30
N MET A 205 11.72 2.53 -12.18
CA MET A 205 12.31 2.71 -10.85
C MET A 205 12.94 1.42 -10.34
N THR A 206 14.15 1.54 -9.85
CA THR A 206 14.91 0.54 -9.11
C THR A 206 14.78 0.80 -7.61
N PRO A 207 15.10 -0.18 -6.73
CA PRO A 207 15.14 0.07 -5.29
C PRO A 207 16.01 1.26 -4.86
N ARG A 208 17.02 1.63 -5.66
CA ARG A 208 17.85 2.81 -5.41
C ARG A 208 17.10 4.12 -5.67
N ASP A 209 16.18 4.14 -6.64
CA ASP A 209 15.37 5.32 -6.95
C ASP A 209 14.40 5.65 -5.81
N TYR A 210 13.77 4.65 -5.19
CA TYR A 210 12.92 4.84 -4.00
C TYR A 210 13.75 5.41 -2.83
N ARG A 211 14.96 4.89 -2.61
CA ARG A 211 15.89 5.41 -1.60
C ARG A 211 16.26 6.86 -1.86
N GLU A 212 16.55 7.21 -3.11
CA GLU A 212 16.89 8.57 -3.48
C GLU A 212 15.70 9.53 -3.35
N SER A 213 14.51 9.10 -3.77
CA SER A 213 13.25 9.82 -3.56
C SER A 213 13.00 10.12 -2.07
N TRP A 214 13.09 9.09 -1.23
CA TRP A 214 12.99 9.23 0.22
C TRP A 214 14.03 10.20 0.76
N ALA A 215 15.29 10.10 0.31
CA ALA A 215 16.38 10.95 0.79
C ALA A 215 16.10 12.44 0.50
N TRP A 216 15.63 12.75 -0.72
CA TRP A 216 15.25 14.11 -1.09
C TRP A 216 14.07 14.63 -0.27
N VAL A 217 13.00 13.84 -0.12
CA VAL A 217 11.83 14.23 0.69
C VAL A 217 12.23 14.45 2.14
N HIS A 218 13.00 13.54 2.72
CA HIS A 218 13.48 13.64 4.09
C HIS A 218 14.33 14.90 4.30
N TYR A 219 15.20 15.25 3.34
CA TYR A 219 15.97 16.50 3.37
C TYR A 219 15.09 17.74 3.21
N LEU A 220 14.10 17.72 2.32
CA LEU A 220 13.20 18.85 2.13
C LEU A 220 12.37 19.12 3.38
N LEU A 221 11.85 18.08 4.04
CA LEU A 221 10.99 18.23 5.21
C LEU A 221 11.74 18.55 6.50
N ASN A 222 12.95 17.99 6.68
CA ASN A 222 13.68 18.06 7.96
C ASN A 222 15.05 18.75 7.88
N GLY A 223 15.49 19.12 6.68
CA GLY A 223 16.76 19.83 6.47
C GLY A 223 16.75 21.22 7.12
N PRO A 224 17.93 21.79 7.42
CA PRO A 224 18.06 23.06 8.14
C PRO A 224 17.66 24.31 7.33
N ASN A 225 17.28 24.13 6.06
CA ASN A 225 17.09 25.20 5.08
C ASN A 225 15.59 25.40 4.77
N THR A 226 15.28 26.34 3.86
CA THR A 226 13.92 26.62 3.38
C THR A 226 13.30 25.49 2.54
N GLY A 227 13.83 24.26 2.60
CA GLY A 227 13.41 23.11 1.78
C GLY A 227 11.92 22.80 1.91
N LYS A 228 11.39 22.83 3.15
CA LYS A 228 9.98 22.56 3.42
C LYS A 228 9.10 23.59 2.74
N THR A 229 9.44 24.88 2.85
CA THR A 229 8.71 25.97 2.18
C THR A 229 8.71 25.79 0.65
N VAL A 230 9.85 25.40 0.06
CA VAL A 230 9.94 25.17 -1.39
C VAL A 230 9.09 23.97 -1.81
N LEU A 231 9.11 22.87 -1.05
CA LEU A 231 8.29 21.69 -1.29
C LEU A 231 6.79 22.02 -1.21
N LEU A 232 6.35 22.73 -0.16
CA LEU A 232 4.95 23.12 0.00
C LEU A 232 4.47 24.05 -1.12
N SER A 233 5.31 25.01 -1.52
CA SER A 233 5.03 25.87 -2.67
C SER A 233 4.94 25.06 -3.97
N TYR A 234 5.81 24.06 -4.16
CA TYR A 234 5.76 23.19 -5.33
C TYR A 234 4.49 22.34 -5.38
N LEU A 235 4.09 21.74 -4.26
CA LEU A 235 2.83 20.97 -4.17
C LEU A 235 1.60 21.85 -4.45
N ALA A 236 1.59 23.09 -3.96
CA ALA A 236 0.53 24.05 -4.24
C ALA A 236 0.45 24.42 -5.74
N ASP A 237 1.61 24.58 -6.39
CA ASP A 237 1.65 24.86 -7.82
C ASP A 237 1.21 23.65 -8.66
N LEU A 238 1.63 22.43 -8.30
CA LEU A 238 1.21 21.20 -8.99
C LEU A 238 -0.30 20.99 -8.97
N ARG A 239 -0.97 21.41 -7.90
CA ARG A 239 -2.44 21.38 -7.80
C ARG A 239 -3.11 22.24 -8.89
N SER A 240 -2.46 23.32 -9.30
CA SER A 240 -3.01 24.31 -10.24
C SER A 240 -2.52 24.06 -11.67
N ASP A 241 -1.27 23.63 -11.82
CA ASP A 241 -0.62 23.36 -13.09
C ASP A 241 0.29 22.11 -12.96
N PRO A 242 -0.10 20.96 -13.54
CA PRO A 242 0.74 19.76 -13.57
C PRO A 242 2.08 19.95 -14.30
N LYS A 243 2.25 21.03 -15.07
CA LYS A 243 3.48 21.40 -15.76
C LYS A 243 4.31 22.45 -15.01
N ALA A 244 3.96 22.72 -13.75
CA ALA A 244 4.72 23.61 -12.87
C ALA A 244 6.21 23.28 -12.93
N ALA A 245 7.05 24.31 -12.88
CA ALA A 245 8.49 24.16 -12.97
C ALA A 245 9.00 23.11 -11.99
N LYS A 246 9.81 22.17 -12.50
CA LYS A 246 10.40 21.06 -11.77
C LYS A 246 11.12 21.51 -10.49
N LEU A 247 11.11 20.66 -9.46
CA LEU A 247 11.70 20.97 -8.16
C LEU A 247 13.22 21.12 -8.27
N SER A 248 13.88 20.33 -9.13
CA SER A 248 15.32 20.48 -9.43
C SER A 248 15.68 21.91 -9.88
N VAL A 249 14.83 22.50 -10.74
CA VAL A 249 14.98 23.88 -11.22
C VAL A 249 14.74 24.89 -10.09
N ARG A 250 13.70 24.66 -9.27
CA ARG A 250 13.37 25.54 -8.13
C ARG A 250 14.47 25.59 -7.08
N LEU A 251 15.13 24.46 -6.85
CA LEU A 251 16.24 24.35 -5.91
C LEU A 251 17.55 24.95 -6.45
N ARG A 252 17.57 25.45 -7.70
CA ARG A 252 18.76 25.95 -8.41
C ARG A 252 19.94 24.97 -8.30
N ASP A 253 19.67 23.70 -8.56
CA ASP A 253 20.70 22.64 -8.55
C ASP A 253 21.50 22.59 -9.87
N GLU A 254 21.82 23.74 -10.46
CA GLU A 254 22.52 23.83 -11.74
C GLU A 254 24.01 23.44 -11.63
N ASP A 255 24.58 23.48 -10.42
CA ASP A 255 26.01 23.23 -10.15
C ASP A 255 26.29 21.97 -9.29
N GLY A 256 25.31 21.07 -9.09
CA GLY A 256 25.45 19.89 -8.24
C GLY A 256 25.60 20.19 -6.74
N ASN A 257 25.24 21.41 -6.33
CA ASN A 257 25.26 21.84 -4.94
C ASN A 257 24.20 21.09 -4.11
N GLY A 258 23.04 20.80 -4.69
CA GLY A 258 21.96 20.05 -4.05
C GLY A 258 22.41 18.65 -3.66
N ALA A 259 23.05 17.93 -4.58
CA ALA A 259 23.59 16.59 -4.31
C ALA A 259 24.59 16.60 -3.14
N ARG A 260 25.52 17.57 -3.11
CA ARG A 260 26.49 17.71 -2.02
C ARG A 260 25.82 18.01 -0.68
N VAL A 261 24.84 18.91 -0.66
CA VAL A 261 24.10 19.27 0.56
C VAL A 261 23.28 18.09 1.06
N LEU A 262 22.63 17.33 0.16
CA LEU A 262 21.91 16.13 0.52
C LEU A 262 22.85 15.08 1.14
N LEU A 263 24.01 14.82 0.53
CA LEU A 263 24.97 13.87 1.08
C LEU A 263 25.46 14.26 2.48
N ALA A 264 25.83 15.53 2.69
CA ALA A 264 26.23 16.02 4.01
C ALA A 264 25.09 15.91 5.04
N TYR A 265 23.85 16.13 4.61
CA TYR A 265 22.68 15.91 5.45
C TYR A 265 22.47 14.44 5.83
N LEU A 266 22.58 13.53 4.85
CA LEU A 266 22.42 12.09 5.06
C LEU A 266 23.48 11.53 6.02
N GLU A 267 24.72 12.00 5.91
CA GLU A 267 25.80 11.66 6.86
C GLU A 267 25.43 12.08 8.28
N ARG A 268 24.93 13.31 8.46
CA ARG A 268 24.53 13.83 9.77
C ARG A 268 23.40 13.01 10.41
N ILE A 269 22.36 12.64 9.65
CA ILE A 269 21.21 11.94 10.21
C ILE A 269 21.47 10.44 10.43
N ARG A 270 22.44 9.86 9.73
CA ARG A 270 22.86 8.47 9.96
C ARG A 270 23.45 8.28 11.36
N ASP A 271 24.13 9.31 11.87
CA ASP A 271 24.80 9.26 13.16
C ASP A 271 23.88 9.68 14.33
N LEU A 272 22.59 9.97 14.06
CA LEU A 272 21.61 10.24 15.11
C LEU A 272 21.27 8.95 15.87
N PRO A 273 21.38 8.93 17.21
CA PRO A 273 20.94 7.78 17.99
C PRO A 273 19.42 7.65 17.84
N VAL A 274 18.98 6.61 17.14
CA VAL A 274 17.57 6.26 17.15
C VAL A 274 17.24 5.79 18.56
N ALA A 275 16.31 6.45 19.24
CA ALA A 275 15.78 5.98 20.51
C ALA A 275 15.28 4.54 20.31
N VAL A 276 16.03 3.57 20.84
CA VAL A 276 15.73 2.15 20.68
C VAL A 276 14.55 1.81 21.59
N GLN A 277 13.40 1.53 21.00
CA GLN A 277 12.49 0.56 21.61
C GLN A 277 12.94 -0.84 21.21
N PRO A 278 12.98 -1.81 22.13
CA PRO A 278 13.49 -3.14 21.82
C PRO A 278 12.43 -3.92 21.02
N THR A 279 12.73 -4.29 19.78
CA THR A 279 11.99 -5.35 19.08
C THR A 279 12.92 -6.19 18.21
N SER A 280 12.86 -7.50 18.49
CA SER A 280 13.14 -8.68 17.66
C SER A 280 14.20 -8.57 16.58
N ASP A 281 15.26 -9.35 16.77
CA ASP A 281 16.19 -9.77 15.73
C ASP A 281 15.44 -10.47 14.58
N ALA A 282 15.10 -9.70 13.55
CA ALA A 282 14.70 -10.23 12.26
C ALA A 282 15.52 -9.52 11.19
N THR A 283 16.55 -10.22 10.68
CA THR A 283 17.32 -9.84 9.50
C THR A 283 16.36 -9.63 8.33
N THR A 284 16.00 -8.37 8.09
CA THR A 284 15.07 -7.99 7.03
C THR A 284 15.87 -7.69 5.78
N VAL A 285 15.64 -8.46 4.73
CA VAL A 285 16.11 -8.17 3.37
C VAL A 285 14.92 -7.57 2.61
N ARG A 286 14.90 -6.26 2.30
CA ARG A 286 13.99 -5.74 1.26
C ARG A 286 14.69 -5.60 -0.08
N LEU A 287 14.00 -6.06 -1.11
CA LEU A 287 14.37 -5.85 -2.51
C LEU A 287 13.11 -5.88 -3.39
N GLN A 288 12.08 -5.08 -3.09
CA GLN A 288 10.76 -5.16 -3.78
C GLN A 288 10.20 -6.59 -3.87
N ASP A 289 10.54 -7.42 -2.87
CA ASP A 289 10.33 -8.83 -2.63
C ASP A 289 9.99 -9.71 -3.86
N ASN A 290 10.99 -10.48 -4.29
CA ASN A 290 10.96 -11.64 -5.19
C ASN A 290 9.58 -12.00 -5.78
N THR A 291 9.52 -12.01 -7.12
CA THR A 291 8.53 -12.76 -7.90
C THR A 291 8.12 -14.04 -7.17
N LEU A 292 6.86 -14.13 -6.75
CA LEU A 292 6.27 -15.41 -6.37
C LEU A 292 6.52 -16.37 -7.53
N GLU A 293 7.18 -17.50 -7.28
CA GLU A 293 7.47 -18.46 -8.35
C GLU A 293 6.16 -18.83 -9.07
N PRO A 294 6.12 -18.73 -10.42
CA PRO A 294 4.91 -19.06 -11.15
C PRO A 294 4.66 -20.56 -11.09
N THR A 295 3.61 -20.97 -10.39
CA THR A 295 2.99 -22.28 -10.67
C THR A 295 2.39 -22.21 -12.07
N ARG A 296 3.00 -22.90 -13.03
CA ARG A 296 2.53 -23.01 -14.42
C ARG A 296 1.02 -23.26 -14.47
N THR A 297 0.25 -22.26 -14.87
CA THR A 297 -1.15 -22.41 -15.28
C THR A 297 -1.45 -21.46 -16.43
N ALA A 298 -2.26 -21.95 -17.39
CA ALA A 298 -2.48 -21.35 -18.69
C ALA A 298 -3.17 -19.97 -18.62
N ALA A 299 -2.85 -19.11 -19.58
CA ALA A 299 -3.31 -17.72 -19.65
C ALA A 299 -4.81 -17.58 -19.96
N PRO A 300 -5.59 -16.79 -19.20
CA PRO A 300 -6.94 -16.39 -19.60
C PRO A 300 -6.92 -15.10 -20.44
N GLN A 301 -7.97 -14.93 -21.26
CA GLN A 301 -8.14 -13.82 -22.21
C GLN A 301 -8.20 -12.44 -21.54
N ARG A 302 -7.52 -11.48 -22.17
CA ARG A 302 -7.33 -10.10 -21.72
C ARG A 302 -8.63 -9.28 -21.76
N ARG A 303 -9.10 -8.84 -20.59
CA ARG A 303 -10.00 -7.67 -20.45
C ARG A 303 -9.31 -6.64 -19.56
N SER A 304 -9.48 -5.37 -19.91
CA SER A 304 -8.82 -4.22 -19.27
C SER A 304 -9.19 -4.07 -17.79
N VAL A 305 -8.23 -3.65 -16.96
CA VAL A 305 -8.35 -3.34 -15.52
C VAL A 305 -9.58 -2.49 -15.21
N PHE A 306 -9.83 -1.50 -16.09
CA PHE A 306 -10.91 -0.53 -15.96
C PHE A 306 -12.31 -1.15 -16.00
N THR A 307 -12.48 -2.28 -16.70
CA THR A 307 -13.78 -2.99 -16.77
C THR A 307 -14.06 -3.79 -15.50
N ARG A 308 -13.01 -4.22 -14.77
CA ARG A 308 -13.15 -5.07 -13.58
C ARG A 308 -13.41 -4.26 -12.31
N MET A 309 -12.85 -3.05 -12.19
CA MET A 309 -13.20 -2.14 -11.09
C MET A 309 -14.68 -1.71 -11.14
N ARG A 310 -15.23 -1.45 -12.33
CA ARG A 310 -16.69 -1.18 -12.48
C ARG A 310 -17.56 -2.34 -12.05
N ALA A 311 -17.19 -3.57 -12.44
CA ALA A 311 -17.87 -4.78 -12.00
C ALA A 311 -17.73 -5.03 -10.48
N PHE A 312 -16.65 -4.57 -9.86
CA PHE A 312 -16.40 -4.66 -8.42
C PHE A 312 -17.20 -3.61 -7.62
N PHE A 313 -17.31 -2.37 -8.13
CA PHE A 313 -18.04 -1.27 -7.48
C PHE A 313 -19.51 -1.12 -7.93
N GLY A 314 -20.01 -2.02 -8.78
CA GLY A 314 -21.43 -2.10 -9.13
C GLY A 314 -21.92 -1.09 -10.17
N PHE A 315 -21.12 -0.79 -11.20
CA PHE A 315 -21.54 -0.04 -12.39
C PHE A 315 -21.41 -0.85 -13.68
#